data_AF-A0A8D1WUL4-F1
#
_entry.id   AF-A0A8D1WUL4-F1
#
_cell.length_a   1.000
_cell.length_b   1.000
_cell.length_c   1.000
_cell.angle_alpha   90.00
_cell.angle_beta   90.00
_cell.angle_gamma   90.00
#
_symmetry.space_group_name_H-M   'P 1'
#
loop_
_entity.id
_entity.type
_entity.pdbx_description
1 polymer ?
#
loop_
_entity_poly.entity_id
_entity_poly.type
_entity_poly.pdbx_seq_one_letter_code
_entity_poly.pdbx_strand_id
1 'polypeptide(L)'
;MAINKHLSINTLNVNGLNAPIKRHRVADWIKKAKPSIFCLQETHLRIKGTYRLKVREWEKIFRANVQDKTAGIAILISDKIGFKTKTIKKCKEGHYLMVKGSIQEEDITIVNIYAPNIGAPRYIQQILTDIKGEIDGNTIVVGDFNTPLTPMDRSSRQKTNKATEILKDTIEKLDLIDIFRTLHPKKSEFTFFSSAHGAFSRIDHIVGHKANLNKFKSIEIISSIFSDHYGMKLEINHRKRNE
;
A
#
# COMPACT_ATOMS: atom_id res chain seq x y z
N MET A 1 -12.53 -18.44 19.24
CA MET A 1 -11.37 -17.85 18.51
C MET A 1 -11.08 -16.50 19.13
N ALA A 2 -9.83 -16.23 19.55
CA ALA A 2 -9.45 -14.93 20.07
C ALA A 2 -9.66 -13.87 18.97
N ILE A 3 -10.54 -12.90 19.24
CA ILE A 3 -10.87 -11.82 18.32
C ILE A 3 -9.67 -10.87 18.31
N ASN A 4 -8.96 -10.83 17.18
CA ASN A 4 -7.83 -9.92 17.04
C ASN A 4 -8.37 -8.48 17.05
N LYS A 5 -8.06 -7.71 18.10
CA LYS A 5 -8.48 -6.30 18.26
C LYS A 5 -7.77 -5.34 17.29
N HIS A 6 -6.89 -5.89 16.46
CA HIS A 6 -6.07 -5.13 15.55
C HIS A 6 -6.13 -5.74 14.15
N LEU A 7 -6.16 -4.86 13.15
CA LEU A 7 -5.92 -5.23 11.76
C LEU A 7 -4.52 -4.77 11.38
N SER A 8 -3.80 -5.61 10.66
CA SER A 8 -2.49 -5.26 10.08
C SER A 8 -2.61 -5.13 8.57
N ILE A 9 -2.13 -4.01 8.04
CA ILE A 9 -2.08 -3.72 6.61
C ILE A 9 -0.62 -3.59 6.24
N ASN A 10 -0.15 -4.47 5.38
CA ASN A 10 1.23 -4.44 4.91
C ASN A 10 1.26 -4.07 3.43
N THR A 11 2.32 -3.39 3.01
CA THR A 11 2.58 -3.09 1.60
C THR A 11 4.03 -3.40 1.24
N LEU A 12 4.26 -3.89 0.02
CA LEU A 12 5.58 -4.14 -0.52
C LEU A 12 5.57 -4.07 -2.06
N ASN A 13 6.43 -3.22 -2.62
CA ASN A 13 6.85 -3.35 -4.02
C ASN A 13 7.74 -4.60 -4.11
N VAL A 14 7.32 -5.60 -4.87
CA VAL A 14 8.03 -6.88 -4.96
C VAL A 14 8.97 -6.99 -6.15
N ASN A 15 9.01 -6.02 -7.06
CA ASN A 15 9.91 -6.03 -8.23
C ASN A 15 9.91 -7.38 -8.97
N GLY A 16 8.71 -7.80 -9.39
CA GLY A 16 8.47 -8.98 -10.22
C GLY A 16 8.24 -10.28 -9.45
N LEU A 17 7.18 -11.01 -9.85
CA LEU A 17 6.80 -12.33 -9.33
C LEU A 17 6.82 -13.42 -10.41
N ASN A 18 7.54 -13.19 -11.51
CA ASN A 18 7.63 -14.15 -12.61
C ASN A 18 8.41 -15.44 -12.24
N ALA A 19 9.41 -15.34 -11.37
CA ALA A 19 10.19 -16.48 -10.89
C ALA A 19 9.42 -17.30 -9.83
N PRO A 20 9.28 -18.63 -9.99
CA PRO A 20 8.61 -19.50 -9.00
C PRO A 20 9.23 -19.42 -7.60
N ILE A 21 10.55 -19.40 -7.50
CA ILE A 21 11.28 -19.33 -6.21
C ILE A 21 10.93 -18.03 -5.47
N LYS A 22 10.89 -16.89 -6.19
CA LYS A 22 10.52 -15.61 -5.60
C LYS A 22 9.07 -15.60 -5.12
N ARG A 23 8.13 -16.20 -5.87
CA ARG A 23 6.73 -16.38 -5.41
C ARG A 23 6.64 -17.18 -4.13
N HIS A 24 7.41 -18.26 -4.01
CA HIS A 24 7.43 -19.08 -2.79
C HIS A 24 7.95 -18.28 -1.59
N ARG A 25 9.07 -17.56 -1.75
CA ARG A 25 9.63 -16.69 -0.70
C ARG A 25 8.64 -15.61 -0.25
N VAL A 26 7.96 -14.96 -1.19
CA VAL A 26 6.93 -13.95 -0.88
C VAL A 26 5.76 -14.58 -0.13
N ALA A 27 5.29 -15.75 -0.56
CA ALA A 27 4.21 -16.46 0.12
C ALA A 27 4.59 -16.86 1.55
N ASP A 28 5.82 -17.34 1.78
CA ASP A 28 6.34 -17.66 3.11
C ASP A 28 6.46 -16.42 3.99
N TRP A 29 6.90 -15.30 3.42
CA TRP A 29 6.98 -14.04 4.14
C TRP A 29 5.60 -13.55 4.59
N ILE A 30 4.59 -13.61 3.72
CA ILE A 30 3.20 -13.28 4.06
C ILE A 30 2.68 -14.20 5.18
N LYS A 31 2.88 -15.51 5.05
CA LYS A 31 2.47 -16.49 6.09
C LYS A 31 3.14 -16.25 7.44
N LYS A 32 4.42 -15.84 7.44
CA LYS A 32 5.16 -15.52 8.67
C LYS A 32 4.68 -14.21 9.29
N ALA A 33 4.46 -13.18 8.48
CA ALA A 33 4.01 -11.87 8.93
C ALA A 33 2.54 -11.87 9.40
N LYS A 34 1.71 -12.79 8.89
CA LYS A 34 0.27 -12.92 9.19
C LYS A 34 -0.52 -11.60 9.07
N PRO A 35 -0.37 -10.85 7.96
CA PRO A 35 -1.09 -9.60 7.73
C PRO A 35 -2.60 -9.84 7.56
N SER A 36 -3.44 -8.95 8.09
CA SER A 36 -4.88 -8.98 7.76
C SER A 36 -5.10 -8.67 6.28
N ILE A 37 -4.41 -7.66 5.77
CA ILE A 37 -4.45 -7.23 4.37
C ILE A 37 -3.02 -7.01 3.89
N PHE A 38 -2.71 -7.45 2.68
CA PHE A 38 -1.38 -7.32 2.10
C PHE A 38 -1.45 -6.78 0.67
N CYS A 39 -0.75 -5.68 0.43
CA CYS A 39 -0.71 -4.98 -0.85
C CYS A 39 0.65 -5.21 -1.54
N LEU A 40 0.59 -5.65 -2.79
CA LEU A 40 1.75 -5.89 -3.64
C LEU A 40 1.77 -4.91 -4.80
N GLN A 41 2.94 -4.33 -5.08
CA GLN A 41 3.21 -3.56 -6.29
C GLN A 41 4.24 -4.27 -7.17
N GLU A 42 4.28 -3.93 -8.46
CA GLU A 42 5.21 -4.54 -9.45
C GLU A 42 5.19 -6.07 -9.49
N THR A 43 4.01 -6.68 -9.48
CA THR A 43 3.93 -8.14 -9.62
C THR A 43 4.48 -8.64 -10.96
N HIS A 44 4.44 -7.81 -12.01
CA HIS A 44 4.85 -8.11 -13.40
C HIS A 44 4.22 -9.39 -13.98
N LEU A 45 3.13 -9.86 -13.37
CA LEU A 45 2.40 -11.03 -13.83
C LEU A 45 1.51 -10.62 -15.00
N ARG A 46 1.63 -11.31 -16.13
CA ARG A 46 0.66 -11.17 -17.22
C ARG A 46 -0.74 -11.57 -16.74
N ILE A 47 -1.78 -11.06 -17.40
CA ILE A 47 -3.19 -11.46 -17.13
C ILE A 47 -3.33 -12.98 -17.07
N LYS A 48 -2.78 -13.70 -18.07
CA LYS A 48 -2.78 -15.18 -18.12
C LYS A 48 -1.97 -15.84 -16.99
N GLY A 49 -1.04 -15.15 -16.34
CA GLY A 49 -0.18 -15.67 -15.27
C GLY A 49 -0.65 -15.31 -13.86
N THR A 50 -1.73 -14.55 -13.72
CA THR A 50 -2.24 -14.08 -12.41
C THR A 50 -2.59 -15.22 -11.46
N TYR A 51 -3.07 -16.36 -11.98
CA TYR A 51 -3.41 -17.56 -11.20
C TYR A 51 -2.21 -18.15 -10.43
N ARG A 52 -0.98 -17.77 -10.80
CA ARG A 52 0.26 -18.29 -10.18
C ARG A 52 0.55 -17.67 -8.83
N LEU A 53 -0.02 -16.51 -8.52
CA LEU A 53 0.06 -15.92 -7.19
C LEU A 53 -0.99 -16.58 -6.30
N LYS A 54 -0.55 -17.52 -5.46
CA LYS A 54 -1.37 -18.21 -4.47
C LYS A 54 -0.65 -18.22 -3.13
N VAL A 55 -1.37 -17.88 -2.07
CA VAL A 55 -0.89 -17.94 -0.69
C VAL A 55 -1.98 -18.61 0.14
N ARG A 56 -1.64 -19.72 0.80
CA ARG A 56 -2.57 -20.45 1.68
C ARG A 56 -3.00 -19.52 2.83
N GLU A 57 -4.30 -19.50 3.16
CA GLU A 57 -4.95 -18.60 4.15
C GLU A 57 -5.14 -17.14 3.69
N TRP A 58 -4.86 -16.85 2.41
CA TRP A 58 -5.21 -15.60 1.71
C TRP A 58 -5.79 -15.94 0.33
N GLU A 59 -6.92 -16.64 0.31
CA GLU A 59 -7.55 -17.06 -0.95
C GLU A 59 -8.16 -15.87 -1.72
N LYS A 60 -8.61 -14.84 -0.99
CA LYS A 60 -9.12 -13.60 -1.58
C LYS A 60 -7.98 -12.73 -2.11
N ILE A 61 -7.71 -12.84 -3.40
CA ILE A 61 -6.67 -12.06 -4.10
C ILE A 61 -7.30 -11.23 -5.23
N PHE A 62 -7.35 -9.91 -5.03
CA PHE A 62 -7.75 -8.94 -6.04
C PHE A 62 -6.52 -8.49 -6.82
N ARG A 63 -6.67 -8.27 -8.14
CA ARG A 63 -5.54 -8.00 -9.04
C ARG A 63 -5.91 -6.98 -10.11
N ALA A 64 -4.97 -6.12 -10.47
CA ALA A 64 -5.05 -5.26 -11.64
C ALA A 64 -3.72 -5.38 -12.41
N ASN A 65 -3.78 -5.97 -13.60
CA ASN A 65 -2.60 -6.34 -14.38
C ASN A 65 -2.80 -5.94 -15.84
N VAL A 66 -1.72 -5.50 -16.48
CA VAL A 66 -1.68 -5.21 -17.92
C VAL A 66 -1.29 -6.46 -18.72
N GLN A 67 -1.48 -6.38 -20.03
CA GLN A 67 -1.10 -7.44 -20.97
C GLN A 67 0.43 -7.67 -20.99
N ASP A 68 1.19 -6.59 -20.82
CA ASP A 68 2.65 -6.60 -20.74
C ASP A 68 3.18 -6.86 -19.33
N LYS A 69 4.50 -7.08 -19.20
CA LYS A 69 5.17 -7.39 -17.92
C LYS A 69 5.71 -6.15 -17.20
N THR A 70 5.08 -5.00 -17.35
CA THR A 70 5.64 -3.71 -16.89
C THR A 70 5.00 -3.19 -15.60
N ALA A 71 3.81 -3.68 -15.25
CA ALA A 71 3.10 -3.27 -14.05
C ALA A 71 2.38 -4.46 -13.40
N GLY A 72 1.55 -4.16 -12.42
CA GLY A 72 0.61 -5.10 -11.85
C GLY A 72 0.61 -5.05 -10.33
N ILE A 73 -0.57 -4.96 -9.77
CA ILE A 73 -0.78 -4.82 -8.33
C ILE A 73 -1.74 -5.88 -7.83
N ALA A 74 -1.60 -6.25 -6.57
CA ALA A 74 -2.51 -7.18 -5.92
C ALA A 74 -2.85 -6.75 -4.49
N ILE A 75 -4.06 -7.07 -4.05
CA ILE A 75 -4.50 -6.98 -2.66
C ILE A 75 -4.90 -8.38 -2.22
N LEU A 76 -4.21 -8.92 -1.23
CA LEU A 76 -4.51 -10.20 -0.59
C LEU A 76 -5.20 -9.92 0.74
N ILE A 77 -6.30 -10.61 0.99
CA ILE A 77 -7.06 -10.48 2.25
C ILE A 77 -7.07 -11.83 2.95
N SER A 78 -6.74 -11.83 4.24
CA SER A 78 -6.69 -13.05 5.03
C SER A 78 -8.08 -13.67 5.19
N ASP A 79 -8.16 -14.99 5.08
CA ASP A 79 -9.42 -15.71 5.26
C ASP A 79 -9.94 -15.62 6.71
N LYS A 80 -9.06 -15.27 7.66
CA LYS A 80 -9.34 -15.21 9.10
C LYS A 80 -10.15 -14.00 9.56
N ILE A 81 -10.25 -12.95 8.74
CA ILE A 81 -10.89 -11.69 9.17
C ILE A 81 -12.35 -11.56 8.75
N GLY A 82 -12.90 -12.52 7.98
CA GLY A 82 -14.30 -12.47 7.57
C GLY A 82 -14.66 -11.28 6.67
N PHE A 83 -13.72 -10.78 5.87
CA PHE A 83 -13.92 -9.63 4.98
C PHE A 83 -15.05 -9.88 3.97
N LYS A 84 -16.04 -8.98 3.95
CA LYS A 84 -17.16 -8.98 2.99
C LYS A 84 -16.89 -7.94 1.91
N THR A 85 -16.64 -8.39 0.68
CA THR A 85 -16.37 -7.49 -0.45
C THR A 85 -17.64 -6.75 -0.87
N LYS A 86 -17.55 -5.43 -1.08
CA LYS A 86 -18.63 -4.58 -1.59
C LYS A 86 -18.35 -4.13 -3.02
N THR A 87 -17.24 -3.42 -3.21
CA THR A 87 -16.90 -2.80 -4.50
C THR A 87 -15.43 -3.05 -4.83
N ILE A 88 -15.15 -3.31 -6.10
CA ILE A 88 -13.78 -3.43 -6.61
C ILE A 88 -13.65 -2.50 -7.81
N LYS A 89 -12.69 -1.58 -7.78
CA LYS A 89 -12.38 -0.66 -8.88
C LYS A 89 -10.91 -0.80 -9.24
N LYS A 90 -10.61 -1.00 -10.51
CA LYS A 90 -9.24 -1.21 -11.01
C LYS A 90 -8.95 -0.31 -12.19
N CYS A 91 -7.73 0.21 -12.28
CA CYS A 91 -7.25 0.89 -13.47
C CYS A 91 -7.01 -0.10 -14.62
N LYS A 92 -7.29 0.32 -15.87
CA LYS A 92 -6.92 -0.45 -17.07
C LYS A 92 -5.41 -0.68 -17.17
N GLU A 93 -4.62 0.27 -16.68
CA GLU A 93 -3.16 0.28 -16.74
C GLU A 93 -2.50 -0.50 -15.58
N GLY A 94 -3.28 -1.05 -14.64
CA GLY A 94 -2.73 -1.84 -13.53
C GLY A 94 -1.95 -1.05 -12.47
N HIS A 95 -2.12 0.28 -12.44
CA HIS A 95 -1.43 1.17 -11.51
C HIS A 95 -2.23 1.53 -10.25
N TYR A 96 -3.55 1.29 -10.21
CA TYR A 96 -4.28 1.32 -8.95
C TYR A 96 -5.40 0.28 -8.89
N LEU A 97 -5.66 -0.20 -7.66
CA LEU A 97 -6.68 -1.17 -7.32
C LEU A 97 -7.30 -0.74 -6.00
N MET A 98 -8.59 -0.46 -6.03
CA MET A 98 -9.40 -0.14 -4.88
C MET A 98 -10.31 -1.31 -4.56
N VAL A 99 -10.33 -1.72 -3.29
CA VAL A 99 -11.23 -2.72 -2.76
C VAL A 99 -11.94 -2.12 -1.56
N LYS A 100 -13.27 -2.00 -1.68
CA LYS A 100 -14.18 -1.65 -0.60
C LYS A 100 -14.81 -2.92 -0.04
N GLY A 101 -14.93 -2.98 1.27
CA GLY A 101 -15.66 -4.05 1.93
C GLY A 101 -15.90 -3.72 3.39
N SER A 102 -16.29 -4.73 4.15
CA SER A 102 -16.47 -4.61 5.59
C SER A 102 -15.87 -5.78 6.35
N ILE A 103 -15.45 -5.49 7.58
CA ILE A 103 -14.93 -6.44 8.55
C ILE A 103 -15.72 -6.18 9.83
N GLN A 104 -16.43 -7.20 10.35
CA GLN A 104 -17.28 -7.04 11.54
C GLN A 104 -18.23 -5.82 11.45
N GLU A 105 -18.83 -5.62 10.27
CA GLU A 105 -19.76 -4.51 9.97
C GLU A 105 -19.14 -3.11 9.93
N GLU A 106 -17.84 -2.95 10.19
CA GLU A 106 -17.13 -1.71 9.91
C GLU A 106 -16.63 -1.71 8.46
N ASP A 107 -16.91 -0.63 7.75
CA ASP A 107 -16.43 -0.43 6.38
C ASP A 107 -14.94 -0.10 6.35
N ILE A 108 -14.26 -0.63 5.35
CA ILE A 108 -12.86 -0.33 5.06
C ILE A 108 -12.64 -0.24 3.55
N THR A 109 -11.92 0.79 3.14
CA THR A 109 -11.54 1.02 1.75
C THR A 109 -10.02 0.96 1.64
N ILE A 110 -9.50 -0.01 0.89
CA ILE A 110 -8.05 -0.12 0.62
C ILE A 110 -7.79 0.27 -0.83
N VAL A 111 -6.91 1.24 -1.04
CA VAL A 111 -6.43 1.65 -2.36
C VAL A 111 -4.95 1.32 -2.46
N ASN A 112 -4.59 0.37 -3.31
CA ASN A 112 -3.21 0.04 -3.62
C ASN A 112 -2.79 0.79 -4.89
N ILE A 113 -1.72 1.60 -4.82
CA ILE A 113 -1.18 2.42 -5.91
C ILE A 113 0.26 1.99 -6.24
N TYR A 114 0.58 1.97 -7.52
CA TYR A 114 1.93 1.92 -8.05
C TYR A 114 2.10 3.05 -9.07
N ALA A 115 2.85 4.09 -8.72
CA ALA A 115 3.11 5.22 -9.60
C ALA A 115 4.31 4.94 -10.52
N PRO A 116 4.31 5.45 -11.77
CA PRO A 116 5.48 5.36 -12.64
C PRO A 116 6.65 6.21 -12.12
N ASN A 117 7.89 5.84 -12.49
CA ASN A 117 9.11 6.57 -12.09
C ASN A 117 9.10 8.03 -12.56
N ILE A 118 8.59 8.30 -13.76
CA ILE A 118 8.54 9.64 -14.35
C ILE A 118 7.16 10.25 -14.09
N GLY A 119 7.14 11.47 -13.53
CA GLY A 119 5.89 12.19 -13.29
C GLY A 119 5.04 11.66 -12.13
N ALA A 120 5.62 10.78 -11.28
CA ALA A 120 4.93 10.11 -10.18
C ALA A 120 4.01 11.03 -9.35
N PRO A 121 4.45 12.23 -8.89
CA PRO A 121 3.58 13.09 -8.10
C PRO A 121 2.30 13.52 -8.81
N ARG A 122 2.39 13.88 -10.10
CA ARG A 122 1.23 14.27 -10.91
C ARG A 122 0.30 13.08 -11.16
N TYR A 123 0.88 11.90 -11.38
CA TYR A 123 0.10 10.69 -11.62
C TYR A 123 -0.73 10.30 -10.40
N ILE A 124 -0.13 10.32 -9.20
CA ILE A 124 -0.86 10.04 -7.96
C ILE A 124 -1.92 11.10 -7.70
N GLN A 125 -1.59 12.37 -7.92
CA GLN A 125 -2.55 13.47 -7.79
C GLN A 125 -3.78 13.23 -8.67
N GLN A 126 -3.59 12.80 -9.92
CA GLN A 126 -4.68 12.47 -10.82
C GLN A 126 -5.51 11.30 -10.30
N ILE A 127 -4.87 10.21 -9.87
CA ILE A 127 -5.58 9.05 -9.29
C ILE A 127 -6.44 9.47 -8.10
N LEU A 128 -5.87 10.21 -7.15
CA LEU A 128 -6.59 10.68 -5.97
C LEU A 128 -7.77 11.60 -6.33
N THR A 129 -7.60 12.43 -7.36
CA THR A 129 -8.66 13.31 -7.87
C THR A 129 -9.78 12.51 -8.53
N ASP A 130 -9.45 11.50 -9.34
CA ASP A 130 -10.41 10.65 -10.06
C ASP A 130 -11.24 9.78 -9.11
N ILE A 131 -10.65 9.41 -7.97
CA ILE A 131 -11.32 8.59 -6.95
C ILE A 131 -11.84 9.42 -5.78
N LYS A 132 -11.81 10.76 -5.83
CA LYS A 132 -12.18 11.62 -4.69
C LYS A 132 -13.58 11.33 -4.13
N GLY A 133 -14.56 11.05 -5.00
CA GLY A 133 -15.93 10.72 -4.59
C GLY A 133 -16.07 9.32 -3.95
N GLU A 134 -15.03 8.50 -4.07
CA GLU A 134 -14.95 7.17 -3.46
C GLU A 134 -14.15 7.18 -2.15
N ILE A 135 -13.44 8.26 -1.84
CA ILE A 135 -12.67 8.38 -0.61
C ILE A 135 -13.64 8.72 0.53
N ASP A 136 -13.67 7.86 1.54
CA ASP A 136 -14.46 8.03 2.75
C ASP A 136 -13.56 8.03 4.00
N GLY A 137 -14.20 8.19 5.16
CA GLY A 137 -13.52 8.24 6.45
C GLY A 137 -12.69 6.99 6.78
N ASN A 138 -12.93 5.85 6.13
CA ASN A 138 -12.25 4.57 6.35
C ASN A 138 -11.30 4.20 5.20
N THR A 139 -10.97 5.15 4.32
CA THR A 139 -10.00 4.96 3.25
C THR A 139 -8.56 4.93 3.77
N ILE A 140 -7.82 3.92 3.33
CA ILE A 140 -6.38 3.77 3.47
C ILE A 140 -5.79 3.57 2.08
N VAL A 141 -4.91 4.49 1.67
CA VAL A 141 -4.16 4.45 0.42
C VAL A 141 -2.74 3.97 0.74
N VAL A 142 -2.28 2.96 0.03
CA VAL A 142 -0.95 2.36 0.24
C VAL A 142 -0.24 2.15 -1.09
N GLY A 143 1.08 2.08 -1.03
CA GLY A 143 1.89 1.53 -2.10
C GLY A 143 3.11 2.37 -2.41
N ASP A 144 3.68 2.11 -3.59
CA ASP A 144 4.88 2.77 -4.06
C ASP A 144 4.49 4.01 -4.88
N PHE A 145 4.77 5.17 -4.31
CA PHE A 145 4.46 6.45 -4.91
C PHE A 145 5.59 6.93 -5.83
N ASN A 146 6.76 6.29 -5.81
CA ASN A 146 7.95 6.74 -6.53
C ASN A 146 8.33 8.22 -6.27
N THR A 147 7.82 8.81 -5.19
CA THR A 147 8.15 10.16 -4.76
C THR A 147 8.19 10.23 -3.23
N PRO A 148 9.20 10.91 -2.65
CA PRO A 148 9.13 11.35 -1.27
C PRO A 148 8.06 12.44 -1.12
N LEU A 149 7.42 12.51 0.05
CA LEU A 149 6.41 13.53 0.37
C LEU A 149 6.99 14.69 1.18
N THR A 150 8.11 14.48 1.87
CA THR A 150 8.79 15.51 2.65
C THR A 150 10.30 15.47 2.40
N PRO A 151 11.04 16.56 2.69
CA PRO A 151 12.50 16.51 2.66
C PRO A 151 13.08 15.41 3.55
N MET A 152 12.37 15.03 4.61
CA MET A 152 12.77 14.00 5.57
C MET A 152 12.65 12.57 5.06
N ASP A 153 12.06 12.41 3.88
CA ASP A 153 11.97 11.15 3.15
C ASP A 153 13.16 10.96 2.20
N ARG A 154 14.16 11.84 2.25
CA ARG A 154 15.41 11.72 1.50
C ARG A 154 16.59 11.82 2.44
N SER A 155 17.58 10.94 2.28
CA SER A 155 18.84 11.06 3.03
C SER A 155 19.54 12.41 2.78
N SER A 156 19.42 12.96 1.57
CA SER A 156 19.98 14.26 1.19
C SER A 156 19.24 15.47 1.77
N ARG A 157 18.03 15.28 2.34
CA ARG A 157 17.15 16.36 2.84
C ARG A 157 16.84 17.46 1.84
N GLN A 158 17.01 17.19 0.55
CA GLN A 158 16.67 18.13 -0.51
C GLN A 158 15.19 18.47 -0.47
N LYS A 159 14.89 19.74 -0.80
CA LYS A 159 13.52 20.22 -0.91
C LYS A 159 12.74 19.41 -1.96
N THR A 160 11.48 19.15 -1.66
CA THR A 160 10.48 18.57 -2.56
C THR A 160 10.21 19.52 -3.72
N ASN A 161 9.87 18.96 -4.89
CA ASN A 161 9.59 19.76 -6.08
C ASN A 161 8.14 20.29 -6.06
N LYS A 162 7.82 21.23 -6.96
CA LYS A 162 6.48 21.84 -7.04
C LYS A 162 5.36 20.82 -7.27
N ALA A 163 5.60 19.76 -8.03
CA ALA A 163 4.58 18.73 -8.27
C ALA A 163 4.30 17.90 -7.01
N THR A 164 5.32 17.62 -6.20
CA THR A 164 5.16 16.99 -4.88
C THR A 164 4.38 17.89 -3.92
N GLU A 165 4.62 19.20 -3.91
CA GLU A 165 3.82 20.12 -3.10
C GLU A 165 2.35 20.11 -3.51
N ILE A 166 2.04 20.16 -4.81
CA ILE A 166 0.65 20.06 -5.30
C ILE A 166 0.01 18.72 -4.89
N LEU A 167 0.76 17.62 -4.93
CA LEU A 167 0.28 16.31 -4.45
C LEU A 167 -0.05 16.36 -2.96
N LYS A 168 0.82 16.94 -2.12
CA LYS A 168 0.57 17.09 -0.68
C LYS A 168 -0.68 17.92 -0.41
N ASP A 169 -0.83 19.04 -1.11
CA ASP A 169 -2.04 19.89 -1.00
C ASP A 169 -3.30 19.09 -1.38
N THR A 170 -3.19 18.20 -2.36
CA THR A 170 -4.31 17.32 -2.77
C THR A 170 -4.61 16.28 -1.70
N ILE A 171 -3.58 15.65 -1.12
CA ILE A 171 -3.72 14.71 0.01
C ILE A 171 -4.44 15.41 1.17
N GLU A 172 -4.00 16.62 1.54
CA GLU A 172 -4.59 17.40 2.62
C GLU A 172 -6.05 17.80 2.34
N LYS A 173 -6.36 18.26 1.11
CA LYS A 173 -7.73 18.60 0.69
C LYS A 173 -8.69 17.41 0.70
N LEU A 174 -8.17 16.19 0.61
CA LEU A 174 -8.95 14.95 0.71
C LEU A 174 -9.02 14.43 2.14
N ASP A 175 -8.62 15.25 3.13
CA ASP A 175 -8.58 14.88 4.54
C ASP A 175 -7.71 13.65 4.82
N LEU A 176 -6.73 13.39 3.97
CA LEU A 176 -5.78 12.31 4.11
C LEU A 176 -4.48 12.80 4.76
N ILE A 177 -3.81 11.91 5.49
CA ILE A 177 -2.53 12.19 6.16
C ILE A 177 -1.51 11.07 5.87
N ASP A 178 -0.22 11.43 5.73
CA ASP A 178 0.88 10.46 5.72
C ASP A 178 1.09 9.90 7.14
N ILE A 179 0.58 8.70 7.38
CA ILE A 179 0.52 8.11 8.73
C ILE A 179 1.92 7.92 9.31
N PHE A 180 2.90 7.56 8.48
CA PHE A 180 4.28 7.38 8.96
C PHE A 180 4.84 8.70 9.48
N ARG A 181 4.68 9.78 8.71
CA ARG A 181 5.22 11.08 9.11
C ARG A 181 4.42 11.70 10.26
N THR A 182 3.12 11.43 10.36
CA THR A 182 2.30 11.86 11.51
C THR A 182 2.74 11.19 12.80
N LEU A 183 2.99 9.87 12.79
CA LEU A 183 3.41 9.14 13.99
C LEU A 183 4.90 9.32 14.30
N HIS A 184 5.74 9.54 13.27
CA HIS A 184 7.20 9.62 13.39
C HIS A 184 7.77 10.88 12.73
N PRO A 185 7.40 12.10 13.19
CA PRO A 185 7.71 13.35 12.49
C PRO A 185 9.20 13.57 12.22
N LYS A 186 10.07 13.14 13.15
CA LYS A 186 11.52 13.36 13.08
C LYS A 186 12.33 12.13 12.65
N LYS A 187 11.69 10.97 12.46
CA LYS A 187 12.40 9.72 12.17
C LYS A 187 12.93 9.71 10.75
N SER A 188 14.18 9.31 10.59
CA SER A 188 14.87 9.19 9.30
C SER A 188 15.02 7.71 8.95
N GLU A 189 13.94 7.12 8.44
CA GLU A 189 13.94 5.76 7.91
C GLU A 189 13.45 5.78 6.46
N PHE A 190 13.92 4.81 5.68
CA PHE A 190 13.78 4.80 4.23
C PHE A 190 13.28 3.45 3.76
N THR A 191 12.59 3.43 2.63
CA THR A 191 12.04 2.19 2.06
C THR A 191 12.80 1.73 0.82
N PHE A 192 13.66 2.58 0.25
CA PHE A 192 14.37 2.30 -0.99
C PHE A 192 15.79 2.88 -0.97
N PHE A 193 16.71 2.15 -1.59
CA PHE A 193 18.07 2.62 -1.88
C PHE A 193 18.28 2.74 -3.39
N SER A 194 18.55 3.95 -3.87
CA SER A 194 18.92 4.18 -5.27
C SER A 194 20.42 4.00 -5.44
N SER A 195 20.84 2.91 -6.10
CA SER A 195 22.26 2.70 -6.43
C SER A 195 22.80 3.77 -7.38
N ALA A 196 21.98 4.24 -8.33
CA ALA A 196 22.38 5.26 -9.32
C ALA A 196 22.71 6.62 -8.68
N HIS A 197 22.08 6.93 -7.54
CA HIS A 197 22.27 8.19 -6.82
C HIS A 197 22.99 8.02 -5.48
N GLY A 198 23.33 6.79 -5.09
CA GLY A 198 23.95 6.47 -3.80
C GLY A 198 23.14 6.99 -2.60
N ALA A 199 21.81 7.03 -2.72
CA ALA A 199 20.95 7.74 -1.77
C ALA A 199 19.75 6.90 -1.34
N PHE A 200 19.29 7.14 -0.10
CA PHE A 200 18.12 6.49 0.46
C PHE A 200 16.90 7.41 0.38
N SER A 201 15.74 6.82 0.09
CA SER A 201 14.47 7.53 0.11
C SER A 201 13.32 6.68 0.66
N ARG A 202 12.32 7.33 1.25
CA ARG A 202 11.02 6.75 1.56
C ARG A 202 10.04 7.14 0.45
N ILE A 203 9.79 6.18 -0.44
CA ILE A 203 8.91 6.34 -1.61
C ILE A 203 7.68 5.44 -1.53
N ASP A 204 7.69 4.47 -0.62
CA ASP A 204 6.52 3.71 -0.24
C ASP A 204 5.80 4.46 0.90
N HIS A 205 4.49 4.63 0.77
CA HIS A 205 3.69 5.39 1.73
C HIS A 205 2.42 4.64 2.11
N ILE A 206 1.96 4.92 3.33
CA ILE A 206 0.64 4.56 3.81
C ILE A 206 -0.02 5.86 4.25
N VAL A 207 -1.05 6.25 3.52
CA VAL A 207 -1.83 7.47 3.70
C VAL A 207 -3.23 7.06 4.14
N GLY A 208 -3.80 7.73 5.14
CA GLY A 208 -5.13 7.39 5.64
C GLY A 208 -5.95 8.61 6.03
N HIS A 209 -7.26 8.45 6.12
CA HIS A 209 -8.15 9.56 6.45
C HIS A 209 -7.93 10.06 7.89
N LYS A 210 -7.84 11.38 8.07
CA LYS A 210 -7.53 12.06 9.33
C LYS A 210 -8.51 11.74 10.45
N ALA A 211 -9.77 11.47 10.10
CA ALA A 211 -10.81 11.06 11.06
C ALA A 211 -10.47 9.77 11.82
N ASN A 212 -9.61 8.91 11.26
CA ASN A 212 -9.17 7.66 11.86
C ASN A 212 -7.80 7.77 12.56
N LEU A 213 -7.30 8.99 12.83
CA LEU A 213 -6.00 9.19 13.49
C LEU A 213 -5.87 8.42 14.82
N ASN A 214 -6.94 8.37 15.61
CA ASN A 214 -6.97 7.62 16.88
C ASN A 214 -7.00 6.09 16.70
N LYS A 215 -7.30 5.59 15.50
CA LYS A 215 -7.26 4.15 15.18
C LYS A 215 -5.87 3.71 14.76
N PHE A 216 -5.03 4.58 14.20
CA PHE A 216 -3.67 4.24 13.80
C PHE A 216 -2.81 3.97 15.03
N LYS A 217 -2.46 2.70 15.27
CA LYS A 217 -1.76 2.26 16.48
C LYS A 217 -0.25 2.34 16.32
N SER A 218 0.27 1.78 15.23
CA SER A 218 1.70 1.81 14.92
C SER A 218 1.93 1.67 13.43
N ILE A 219 3.06 2.22 12.96
CA ILE A 219 3.52 2.05 11.60
C ILE A 219 5.04 1.86 11.60
N GLU A 220 5.48 0.85 10.84
CA GLU A 220 6.86 0.37 10.84
C GLU A 220 7.32 0.07 9.42
N ILE A 221 8.60 0.28 9.15
CA ILE A 221 9.26 -0.21 7.94
C ILE A 221 9.81 -1.61 8.23
N ILE A 222 9.52 -2.56 7.36
CA ILE A 222 9.86 -3.98 7.51
C ILE A 222 10.82 -4.41 6.40
N SER A 223 11.92 -5.05 6.76
CA SER A 223 12.91 -5.50 5.77
C SER A 223 12.37 -6.65 4.91
N SER A 224 12.78 -6.66 3.65
CA SER A 224 12.55 -7.75 2.71
C SER A 224 13.89 -8.18 2.10
N ILE A 225 14.11 -9.49 1.92
CA ILE A 225 15.37 -10.03 1.38
C ILE A 225 15.29 -10.35 -0.12
N PHE A 226 14.12 -10.13 -0.73
CA PHE A 226 13.81 -10.53 -2.10
C PHE A 226 13.30 -9.36 -2.96
N SER A 227 13.25 -8.15 -2.39
CA SER A 227 12.99 -6.90 -3.08
C SER A 227 14.06 -5.89 -2.72
N ASP A 228 14.28 -4.93 -3.61
CA ASP A 228 15.04 -3.70 -3.40
C ASP A 228 14.26 -2.66 -2.56
N HIS A 229 12.97 -2.90 -2.35
CA HIS A 229 12.15 -2.16 -1.41
C HIS A 229 12.04 -2.86 -0.05
N TYR A 230 12.03 -2.05 1.00
CA TYR A 230 11.52 -2.43 2.31
C TYR A 230 10.00 -2.29 2.28
N GLY A 231 9.31 -3.21 2.94
CA GLY A 231 7.87 -3.10 3.10
C GLY A 231 7.51 -2.09 4.19
N MET A 232 6.22 -1.79 4.29
CA MET A 232 5.65 -1.07 5.44
C MET A 232 4.54 -1.89 6.06
N LYS A 233 4.36 -1.76 7.37
CA LYS A 233 3.29 -2.38 8.15
C LYS A 233 2.58 -1.30 8.98
N LEU A 234 1.28 -1.20 8.80
CA LEU A 234 0.38 -0.40 9.63
C LEU A 234 -0.43 -1.34 10.52
N GLU A 235 -0.46 -1.10 11.83
CA GLU A 235 -1.46 -1.67 12.74
C GLU A 235 -2.55 -0.64 13.03
N ILE A 236 -3.80 -1.05 12.87
CA ILE A 236 -4.97 -0.24 13.23
C ILE A 236 -5.79 -0.93 14.30
N ASN A 237 -6.30 -0.15 15.25
CA ASN A 237 -7.30 -0.59 16.20
C ASN A 237 -8.61 -0.84 15.47
N HIS A 238 -9.11 -2.06 15.58
CA HIS A 238 -10.40 -2.46 15.04
C HIS A 238 -11.21 -3.03 16.21
N ARG A 239 -12.17 -2.23 16.68
CA ARG A 239 -13.01 -2.63 17.81
C ARG A 239 -14.14 -3.51 17.28
N LYS A 240 -14.52 -4.50 18.08
CA LYS A 240 -15.87 -5.03 18.01
C LYS A 240 -16.79 -3.95 18.61
N ARG A 241 -17.87 -3.56 17.94
CA ARG A 241 -18.99 -2.94 18.66
C ARG A 241 -19.46 -4.00 19.66
N ASN A 242 -19.25 -3.74 20.94
CA ASN A 242 -20.00 -4.46 21.96
C ASN A 242 -21.41 -3.87 21.89
N GLU A 243 -22.37 -4.70 21.50
CA GLU A 243 -23.78 -4.46 21.79
C GLU A 243 -24.00 -4.39 23.30
#